data_AF-A0A1L5KIQ1-F1
#
_entry.id   AF-A0A1L5KIQ1-F1
#
_cell.length_a   1.000
_cell.length_b   1.000
_cell.length_c   1.000
_cell.angle_alpha   90.00
_cell.angle_beta   90.00
_cell.angle_gamma   90.00
#
_symmetry.space_group_name_H-M   'P 1'
#
loop_
_entity.id
_entity.type
_entity.pdbx_description
1 polymer ?
#
loop_
_entity_poly.entity_id
_entity_poly.type
_entity_poly.pdbx_seq_one_letter_code
_entity_poly.pdbx_strand_id
1 'polypeptide(L)'
;MASATDDKMATTQQTNSEAVNEPSDSYVETKRQAVIEAREQALQAKAEAVRVKAQFRAEAIRAKAEEKASRTLAKAENRALKIEGIAPAEVERKIRLDVHGRPKPAMRGWIHAVAAPLSLAAGIVLICLAHGASLKWACAVFMTSSLVLFTNSACYHLGDWSPRVTDVLRRIDHVNIFLLIAGTYT
;
A
#
# COMPACT_ATOMS: atom_id res chain seq x y z
N MET A 1 -32.14 -107.02 -20.58
CA MET A 1 -31.74 -107.21 -19.17
C MET A 1 -31.35 -105.85 -18.62
N ALA A 2 -31.83 -105.55 -17.41
CA ALA A 2 -32.05 -104.22 -16.85
C ALA A 2 -30.84 -103.65 -16.08
N SER A 3 -30.77 -102.32 -15.97
CA SER A 3 -30.08 -101.57 -14.90
C SER A 3 -30.61 -100.14 -14.94
N ALA A 4 -31.60 -99.78 -14.11
CA ALA A 4 -31.49 -99.30 -12.73
C ALA A 4 -31.10 -97.80 -12.64
N THR A 5 -32.07 -97.05 -12.12
CA THR A 5 -32.22 -95.62 -11.84
C THR A 5 -31.49 -95.16 -10.58
N ASP A 6 -31.10 -93.87 -10.59
CA ASP A 6 -31.06 -92.88 -9.49
C ASP A 6 -30.22 -93.23 -8.22
N ASP A 7 -29.72 -92.33 -7.38
CA ASP A 7 -30.05 -90.93 -7.09
C ASP A 7 -28.96 -90.36 -6.16
N LYS A 8 -28.79 -89.02 -6.21
CA LYS A 8 -28.59 -88.09 -5.09
C LYS A 8 -27.32 -87.99 -4.20
N MET A 9 -26.98 -86.71 -4.02
CA MET A 9 -26.68 -85.97 -2.77
C MET A 9 -25.22 -85.69 -2.40
N ALA A 10 -24.87 -84.40 -2.60
CA ALA A 10 -24.35 -83.45 -1.60
C ALA A 10 -23.05 -83.78 -0.84
N THR A 11 -22.07 -82.88 -0.94
CA THR A 11 -21.54 -82.15 0.24
C THR A 11 -20.60 -81.02 -0.20
N THR A 12 -21.00 -79.81 0.20
CA THR A 12 -20.22 -78.58 0.31
C THR A 12 -19.41 -78.59 1.60
N GLN A 13 -18.13 -78.25 1.56
CA GLN A 13 -17.32 -77.60 2.63
C GLN A 13 -15.92 -77.30 2.03
N GLN A 14 -15.48 -76.05 1.74
CA GLN A 14 -15.15 -74.95 2.67
C GLN A 14 -14.25 -75.45 3.81
N THR A 15 -13.04 -74.96 4.10
CA THR A 15 -12.51 -73.58 4.13
C THR A 15 -11.02 -73.61 4.52
N ASN A 16 -10.27 -72.60 4.02
CA ASN A 16 -9.24 -71.81 4.75
C ASN A 16 -7.94 -72.51 5.20
N SER A 17 -6.76 -71.88 5.24
CA SER A 17 -6.35 -70.48 5.14
C SER A 17 -4.83 -70.47 4.99
N GLU A 18 -4.28 -69.58 4.15
CA GLU A 18 -3.03 -68.81 4.34
C GLU A 18 -2.52 -68.29 2.98
N ALA A 19 -3.38 -67.60 2.22
CA ALA A 19 -2.87 -66.70 1.18
C ALA A 19 -2.44 -65.43 1.89
N VAL A 20 -1.15 -65.38 2.21
CA VAL A 20 -0.41 -64.18 2.57
C VAL A 20 -0.79 -63.07 1.60
N ASN A 21 -1.11 -61.92 2.17
CA ASN A 21 -1.63 -60.74 1.50
C ASN A 21 -0.51 -60.05 0.67
N GLU A 22 0.07 -60.77 -0.32
CA GLU A 22 1.03 -60.21 -1.27
C GLU A 22 0.27 -59.58 -2.46
N PRO A 23 0.50 -58.28 -2.76
CA PRO A 23 -0.12 -57.64 -3.91
C PRO A 23 0.31 -58.35 -5.21
N SER A 24 -0.63 -58.62 -6.13
CA SER A 24 -0.29 -59.21 -7.43
C SER A 24 0.70 -58.33 -8.22
N ASP A 25 1.64 -58.92 -8.98
CA ASP A 25 2.66 -58.18 -9.75
C ASP A 25 2.07 -57.05 -10.62
N SER A 26 0.90 -57.29 -11.22
CA SER A 26 0.15 -56.29 -12.00
C SER A 26 -0.30 -55.07 -11.18
N TYR A 27 -0.60 -55.25 -9.90
CA TYR A 27 -0.95 -54.17 -8.98
C TYR A 27 0.28 -53.32 -8.66
N VAL A 28 1.45 -53.93 -8.50
CA VAL A 28 2.70 -53.22 -8.25
C VAL A 28 3.13 -52.40 -9.48
N GLU A 29 2.99 -52.97 -10.68
CA GLU A 29 3.31 -52.28 -11.94
C GLU A 29 2.40 -51.08 -12.22
N THR A 30 1.08 -51.23 -12.04
CA THR A 30 0.12 -50.13 -12.19
C THR A 30 0.39 -49.00 -11.20
N LYS A 31 0.75 -49.31 -9.95
CA LYS A 31 1.17 -48.31 -8.96
C LYS A 31 2.47 -47.61 -9.36
N ARG A 32 3.46 -48.33 -9.88
CA ARG A 32 4.72 -47.74 -10.39
C ARG A 32 4.45 -46.80 -11.56
N GLN A 33 3.61 -47.20 -12.50
CA GLN A 33 3.24 -46.40 -13.66
C GLN A 33 2.51 -45.11 -13.25
N ALA A 34 1.54 -45.21 -12.33
CA ALA A 34 0.85 -44.06 -11.78
C ALA A 34 1.80 -43.07 -11.06
N VAL A 35 2.83 -43.57 -10.38
CA VAL A 35 3.85 -42.74 -9.73
C VAL A 35 4.75 -42.03 -10.75
N ILE A 36 5.11 -42.70 -11.85
CA ILE A 36 5.91 -42.11 -12.93
C ILE A 36 5.12 -40.99 -13.61
N GLU A 37 3.85 -41.25 -13.97
CA GLU A 37 2.96 -40.26 -14.58
C GLU A 37 2.71 -39.07 -13.66
N ALA A 38 2.45 -39.32 -12.37
CA ALA A 38 2.29 -38.24 -11.40
C ALA A 38 3.57 -37.39 -11.26
N ARG A 39 4.75 -38.01 -11.36
CA ARG A 39 6.04 -37.29 -11.34
C ARG A 39 6.23 -36.44 -12.59
N GLU A 40 5.88 -36.96 -13.77
CA GLU A 40 5.95 -36.21 -15.04
C GLU A 40 4.98 -35.03 -15.06
N GLN A 41 3.74 -35.24 -14.63
CA GLN A 41 2.75 -34.15 -14.47
C GLN A 41 3.25 -33.09 -13.49
N ALA A 42 3.84 -33.49 -12.37
CA ALA A 42 4.41 -32.54 -11.41
C ALA A 42 5.61 -31.76 -11.99
N LEU A 43 6.42 -32.36 -12.86
CA LEU A 43 7.51 -31.66 -13.55
C LEU A 43 6.98 -30.68 -14.61
N GLN A 44 5.97 -31.08 -15.38
CA GLN A 44 5.30 -30.21 -16.36
C GLN A 44 4.63 -29.02 -15.67
N ALA A 45 3.87 -29.25 -14.61
CA ALA A 45 3.22 -28.19 -13.83
C ALA A 45 4.24 -27.20 -13.24
N LYS A 46 5.39 -27.69 -12.75
CA LYS A 46 6.49 -26.82 -12.28
C LYS A 46 7.11 -26.02 -13.43
N ALA A 47 7.31 -26.63 -14.59
CA ALA A 47 7.85 -25.94 -15.77
C ALA A 47 6.90 -24.84 -16.27
N GLU A 48 5.58 -25.10 -16.28
CA GLU A 48 4.56 -24.12 -16.62
C GLU A 48 4.52 -22.97 -15.62
N ALA A 49 4.55 -23.26 -14.32
CA ALA A 49 4.61 -22.22 -13.28
C ALA A 49 5.84 -21.30 -13.44
N VAL A 50 6.99 -21.85 -13.81
CA VAL A 50 8.20 -21.06 -14.09
C VAL A 50 8.03 -20.20 -15.34
N ARG A 51 7.46 -20.74 -16.42
CA ARG A 51 7.19 -19.99 -17.67
C ARG A 51 6.22 -18.83 -17.44
N VAL A 52 5.12 -19.10 -16.74
CA VAL A 52 4.12 -18.08 -16.38
C VAL A 52 4.75 -16.98 -15.53
N LYS A 53 5.55 -17.34 -14.52
CA LYS A 53 6.29 -16.36 -13.70
C LYS A 53 7.28 -15.54 -14.51
N ALA A 54 7.96 -16.16 -15.49
CA ALA A 54 8.88 -15.47 -16.38
C ALA A 54 8.15 -14.48 -17.30
N GLN A 55 6.99 -14.87 -17.83
CA GLN A 55 6.14 -14.01 -18.66
C GLN A 55 5.64 -12.79 -17.89
N PHE A 56 5.09 -12.97 -16.69
CA PHE A 56 4.64 -11.85 -15.85
C PHE A 56 5.77 -10.87 -15.52
N ARG A 57 6.99 -11.37 -15.27
CA ARG A 57 8.16 -10.50 -15.05
C ARG A 57 8.53 -9.74 -16.33
N ALA A 58 8.49 -10.39 -17.49
CA ALA A 58 8.77 -9.74 -18.76
C ALA A 58 7.74 -8.64 -19.07
N GLU A 59 6.44 -8.90 -18.84
CA GLU A 59 5.38 -7.92 -19.00
C GLU A 59 5.53 -6.73 -18.05
N ALA A 60 5.86 -6.98 -16.77
CA ALA A 60 6.10 -5.92 -15.81
C ALA A 60 7.29 -5.02 -16.21
N ILE A 61 8.35 -5.59 -16.80
CA ILE A 61 9.49 -4.83 -17.31
C ILE A 61 9.09 -3.99 -18.52
N ARG A 62 8.33 -4.58 -19.46
CA ARG A 62 7.82 -3.87 -20.65
C ARG A 62 6.93 -2.69 -20.26
N ALA A 63 5.97 -2.91 -19.36
CA ALA A 63 5.08 -1.85 -18.88
C ALA A 63 5.85 -0.69 -18.23
N LYS A 64 6.85 -0.98 -17.39
CA LYS A 64 7.71 0.07 -16.81
C LYS A 64 8.56 0.80 -17.85
N ALA A 65 9.05 0.08 -18.86
CA ALA A 65 9.81 0.69 -19.94
C ALA A 65 8.92 1.62 -20.79
N GLU A 66 7.70 1.21 -21.10
CA GLU A 66 6.71 2.01 -21.81
C GLU A 66 6.29 3.25 -21.02
N GLU A 67 6.06 3.12 -19.71
CA GLU A 67 5.76 4.26 -18.83
C GLU A 67 6.92 5.27 -18.78
N LYS A 68 8.17 4.78 -18.74
CA LYS A 68 9.35 5.65 -18.77
C LYS A 68 9.53 6.31 -20.13
N ALA A 69 9.28 5.58 -21.22
CA ALA A 69 9.35 6.10 -22.58
C ALA A 69 8.31 7.19 -22.80
N SER A 70 7.05 6.95 -22.42
CA SER A 70 5.96 7.93 -22.55
C SER A 70 6.24 9.20 -21.74
N ARG A 71 6.75 9.08 -20.50
CA ARG A 71 7.17 10.25 -19.70
C ARG A 71 8.30 11.04 -20.36
N THR A 72 9.25 10.35 -20.98
CA THR A 72 10.40 10.99 -21.62
C THR A 72 9.97 11.71 -22.90
N LEU A 73 9.11 11.07 -23.70
CA LEU A 73 8.50 11.67 -24.90
C LEU A 73 7.66 12.88 -24.53
N ALA A 74 6.77 12.78 -23.54
CA ALA A 74 5.97 13.91 -23.08
C ALA A 74 6.85 15.09 -22.63
N LYS A 75 7.98 14.83 -21.94
CA LYS A 75 8.92 15.87 -21.54
C LYS A 75 9.66 16.49 -22.75
N ALA A 76 9.99 15.67 -23.75
CA ALA A 76 10.65 16.12 -24.97
C ALA A 76 9.70 16.99 -25.82
N GLU A 77 8.45 16.56 -26.00
CA GLU A 77 7.39 17.33 -26.67
C GLU A 77 7.16 18.67 -25.99
N ASN A 78 7.03 18.69 -24.66
CA ASN A 78 6.89 19.96 -23.92
C ASN A 78 8.09 20.91 -24.11
N ARG A 79 9.31 20.36 -24.26
CA ARG A 79 10.50 21.16 -24.56
C ARG A 79 10.49 21.66 -26.01
N ALA A 80 10.06 20.84 -26.95
CA ALA A 80 9.93 21.20 -28.37
C ALA A 80 8.91 22.33 -28.54
N LEU A 81 7.72 22.19 -27.95
CA LEU A 81 6.68 23.24 -27.96
C LEU A 81 7.20 24.57 -27.42
N LYS A 82 7.97 24.54 -26.32
CA LYS A 82 8.58 25.74 -25.73
C LYS A 82 9.60 26.41 -26.66
N ILE A 83 10.33 25.65 -27.49
CA ILE A 83 11.29 26.17 -28.46
C ILE A 83 10.58 26.75 -29.69
N GLU A 84 9.49 26.11 -30.12
CA GLU A 84 8.66 26.55 -31.25
C GLU A 84 7.79 27.78 -30.93
N GLY A 85 7.83 28.29 -29.70
CA GLY A 85 7.03 29.45 -29.27
C GLY A 85 5.53 29.17 -29.16
N ILE A 86 5.12 27.92 -29.37
CA ILE A 86 3.78 27.45 -29.12
C ILE A 86 3.68 27.23 -27.61
N ALA A 87 2.87 28.05 -26.93
CA ALA A 87 2.61 27.83 -25.51
C ALA A 87 2.19 26.36 -25.35
N PRO A 88 2.92 25.55 -24.56
CA PRO A 88 2.56 24.15 -24.39
C PRO A 88 1.10 24.11 -23.96
N ALA A 89 0.32 23.18 -24.52
CA ALA A 89 -1.08 22.98 -24.16
C ALA A 89 -1.18 23.16 -22.65
N GLU A 90 -1.88 24.23 -22.22
CA GLU A 90 -1.90 24.66 -20.84
C GLU A 90 -2.45 23.49 -20.05
N VAL A 91 -1.56 22.65 -19.50
CA VAL A 91 -1.95 21.63 -18.56
C VAL A 91 -2.54 22.46 -17.46
N GLU A 92 -3.87 22.46 -17.36
CA GLU A 92 -4.65 23.16 -16.37
C GLU A 92 -4.24 22.59 -15.01
N ARG A 93 -3.07 23.01 -14.54
CA ARG A 93 -2.67 22.84 -13.17
C ARG A 93 -3.68 23.70 -12.46
N LYS A 94 -4.53 23.06 -11.67
CA LYS A 94 -5.39 23.74 -10.70
C LYS A 94 -4.48 24.54 -9.77
N ILE A 95 -4.09 25.74 -10.19
CA ILE A 95 -3.27 26.65 -9.40
C ILE A 95 -4.22 27.13 -8.30
N ARG A 96 -3.88 26.79 -7.07
CA ARG A 96 -4.67 27.23 -5.93
C ARG A 96 -4.52 28.73 -5.80
N LEU A 97 -5.57 29.46 -6.11
CA LEU A 97 -5.56 30.91 -6.00
C LEU A 97 -5.84 31.32 -4.55
N ASP A 98 -5.20 32.38 -4.09
CA ASP A 98 -5.55 33.09 -2.87
C ASP A 98 -6.79 33.98 -3.12
N VAL A 99 -7.21 34.71 -2.09
CA VAL A 99 -8.36 35.63 -2.16
C VAL A 99 -8.13 36.77 -3.18
N HIS A 100 -6.88 37.06 -3.54
CA HIS A 100 -6.50 38.05 -4.53
C HIS A 100 -6.27 37.47 -5.92
N GLY A 101 -6.62 36.19 -6.14
CA GLY A 101 -6.42 35.53 -7.44
C GLY A 101 -4.95 35.19 -7.73
N ARG A 102 -4.07 35.21 -6.73
CA ARG A 102 -2.63 34.89 -6.88
C ARG A 102 -2.36 33.44 -6.52
N PRO A 103 -1.36 32.77 -7.13
CA PRO A 103 -0.96 31.43 -6.74
C PRO A 103 -0.57 31.38 -5.25
N LYS A 104 -1.28 30.60 -4.43
CA LYS A 104 -0.89 30.36 -3.03
C LYS A 104 0.47 29.65 -3.01
N PRO A 105 1.49 30.21 -2.31
CA PRO A 105 2.78 29.56 -2.20
C PRO A 105 2.68 28.29 -1.36
N ALA A 106 2.82 27.13 -1.99
CA ALA A 106 2.70 25.82 -1.32
C ALA A 106 3.76 25.64 -0.22
N MET A 107 4.95 26.23 -0.39
CA MET A 107 6.08 26.06 0.54
C MET A 107 5.78 26.57 1.95
N ARG A 108 4.97 27.64 2.09
CA ARG A 108 4.63 28.20 3.41
C ARG A 108 3.87 27.18 4.26
N GLY A 109 2.92 26.47 3.66
CA GLY A 109 2.18 25.41 4.36
C GLY A 109 3.09 24.28 4.86
N TRP A 110 3.96 23.77 3.99
CA TRP A 110 4.84 22.64 4.34
C TRP A 110 5.80 22.96 5.48
N ILE A 111 6.38 24.17 5.53
CA ILE A 111 7.25 24.59 6.63
C ILE A 111 6.47 24.57 7.95
N HIS A 112 5.25 25.11 7.97
CA HIS A 112 4.41 25.08 9.18
C HIS A 112 3.97 23.66 9.56
N ALA A 113 3.68 22.80 8.58
CA ALA A 113 3.32 21.41 8.83
C ALA A 113 4.46 20.61 9.49
N VAL A 114 5.72 20.90 9.12
CA VAL A 114 6.90 20.32 9.78
C VAL A 114 7.17 20.97 11.14
N ALA A 115 6.95 22.29 11.26
CA ALA A 115 7.15 23.02 12.50
C ALA A 115 6.15 22.62 13.61
N ALA A 116 4.93 22.22 13.28
CA ALA A 116 3.93 21.80 14.26
C ALA A 116 4.40 20.64 15.17
N PRO A 117 4.80 19.46 14.65
CA PRO A 117 5.32 18.38 15.49
C PRO A 117 6.63 18.74 16.19
N LEU A 118 7.49 19.56 15.57
CA LEU A 118 8.72 20.04 16.21
C LEU A 118 8.42 20.93 17.41
N SER A 119 7.44 21.84 17.30
CA SER A 119 7.02 22.71 18.40
C SER A 119 6.42 21.93 19.56
N LEU A 120 5.67 20.86 19.26
CA LEU A 120 5.13 19.96 20.29
C LEU A 120 6.26 19.24 21.02
N ALA A 121 7.20 18.65 20.29
CA ALA A 121 8.35 17.98 20.87
C ALA A 121 9.19 18.92 21.74
N ALA A 122 9.49 20.12 21.24
CA ALA A 122 10.23 21.15 21.98
C ALA A 122 9.48 21.59 23.25
N GLY A 123 8.15 21.79 23.16
CA GLY A 123 7.32 22.15 24.31
C GLY A 123 7.30 21.08 25.40
N ILE A 124 7.20 19.80 25.01
CA ILE A 124 7.30 18.68 25.95
C ILE A 124 8.66 18.69 26.66
N VAL A 125 9.76 18.87 25.91
CA VAL A 125 11.11 18.95 26.48
C VAL A 125 11.22 20.12 27.47
N LEU A 126 10.69 21.30 27.14
CA LEU A 126 10.70 22.46 28.05
C LEU A 126 9.95 22.17 29.35
N ILE A 127 8.76 21.55 29.28
CA ILE A 127 7.98 21.19 30.48
C ILE A 127 8.73 20.17 31.35
N CYS A 128 9.43 19.20 30.75
CA CYS A 128 10.23 18.23 31.48
C CYS A 128 11.43 18.86 32.20
N LEU A 129 12.06 19.87 31.60
CA LEU A 129 13.21 20.58 32.17
C LEU A 129 12.81 21.70 33.15
N ALA A 130 11.56 22.14 33.10
CA ALA A 130 11.05 23.21 33.96
C ALA A 130 10.96 22.78 35.43
N HIS A 131 11.59 23.56 36.30
CA HIS A 131 11.57 23.37 37.75
C HIS A 131 10.44 24.19 38.38
N GLY A 132 9.58 23.54 39.15
CA GLY A 132 8.44 24.18 39.82
C GLY A 132 7.17 24.27 38.97
N ALA A 133 6.04 24.45 39.64
CA ALA A 133 4.73 24.45 39.00
C ALA A 133 4.51 25.67 38.08
N SER A 134 4.95 26.85 38.51
CA SER A 134 4.80 28.10 37.74
C SER A 134 5.50 28.03 36.38
N LEU A 135 6.76 27.59 36.35
CA LEU A 135 7.52 27.50 35.11
C LEU A 135 6.95 26.44 34.16
N LYS A 136 6.45 25.31 34.68
CA LYS A 136 5.76 24.29 33.88
C LYS A 136 4.50 24.85 33.21
N TRP A 137 3.73 25.66 33.93
CA TRP A 137 2.57 26.34 33.37
C TRP A 137 2.95 27.34 32.27
N ALA A 138 3.99 28.16 32.48
CA ALA A 138 4.52 29.05 31.45
C ALA A 138 4.94 28.28 30.19
N CYS A 139 5.70 27.19 30.34
CA CYS A 139 6.08 26.33 29.22
C CYS A 139 4.86 25.69 28.52
N ALA A 140 3.83 25.28 29.26
CA ALA A 140 2.61 24.72 28.71
C ALA A 140 1.81 25.76 27.89
N VAL A 141 1.71 27.00 28.38
CA VAL A 141 1.08 28.10 27.64
C VAL A 141 1.86 28.37 26.35
N PHE A 142 3.18 28.52 26.44
CA PHE A 142 4.03 28.74 25.26
C PHE A 142 3.93 27.61 24.23
N MET A 143 3.98 26.35 24.67
CA MET A 143 3.80 25.17 23.83
C MET A 143 2.44 25.21 23.12
N THR A 144 1.37 25.51 23.85
CA THR A 144 0.00 25.52 23.31
C THR A 144 -0.14 26.62 22.26
N SER A 145 0.30 27.85 22.55
CA SER A 145 0.27 28.97 21.61
C SER A 145 1.07 28.66 20.34
N SER A 146 2.26 28.05 20.48
CA SER A 146 3.10 27.62 19.35
C SER A 146 2.40 26.57 18.49
N LEU A 147 1.82 25.55 19.13
CA LEU A 147 1.14 24.47 18.43
C LEU A 147 -0.08 24.98 17.65
N VAL A 148 -0.88 25.86 18.24
CA VAL A 148 -2.03 26.48 17.58
C VAL A 148 -1.56 27.33 16.38
N LEU A 149 -0.46 28.07 16.51
CA LEU A 149 0.13 28.85 15.41
C LEU A 149 0.52 27.96 14.23
N PHE A 150 1.39 26.98 14.47
CA PHE A 150 1.91 26.14 13.38
C PHE A 150 0.82 25.27 12.76
N THR A 151 -0.08 24.70 13.57
CA THR A 151 -1.15 23.83 13.07
C THR A 151 -2.18 24.61 12.27
N ASN A 152 -2.65 25.76 12.77
CA ASN A 152 -3.63 26.56 12.03
C ASN A 152 -3.04 27.09 10.70
N SER A 153 -1.78 27.54 10.72
CA SER A 153 -1.12 28.04 9.52
C SER A 153 -0.91 26.93 8.48
N ALA A 154 -0.54 25.73 8.93
CA ALA A 154 -0.49 24.55 8.07
C ALA A 154 -1.86 24.25 7.45
N CYS A 155 -2.93 24.16 8.27
CA CYS A 155 -4.28 23.92 7.77
C CYS A 155 -4.73 24.98 6.75
N TYR A 156 -4.45 26.27 7.00
CA TYR A 156 -4.81 27.37 6.11
C TYR A 156 -4.11 27.30 4.74
N HIS A 157 -2.82 26.91 4.74
CA HIS A 157 -2.00 26.90 3.52
C HIS A 157 -2.07 25.57 2.75
N LEU A 158 -2.26 24.43 3.41
CA LEU A 158 -2.35 23.12 2.77
C LEU A 158 -3.76 22.74 2.32
N GLY A 159 -4.83 23.29 2.90
CA GLY A 159 -6.20 22.87 2.61
C GLY A 159 -6.91 23.65 1.50
N ASP A 160 -7.68 22.93 0.68
CA ASP A 160 -8.59 23.47 -0.35
C ASP A 160 -9.98 23.67 0.29
N TRP A 161 -10.11 24.75 1.05
CA TRP A 161 -11.32 25.03 1.83
C TRP A 161 -12.32 25.89 1.07
N SER A 162 -13.59 25.84 1.48
CA SER A 162 -14.61 26.77 0.98
C SER A 162 -14.23 28.24 1.32
N PRO A 163 -14.79 29.24 0.61
CA PRO A 163 -14.46 30.65 0.85
C PRO A 163 -14.68 31.07 2.31
N ARG A 164 -15.79 30.63 2.93
CA ARG A 164 -16.11 30.92 4.33
C ARG A 164 -15.05 30.37 5.29
N VAL A 165 -14.63 29.12 5.09
CA VAL A 165 -13.62 28.48 5.94
C VAL A 165 -12.25 29.13 5.75
N THR A 166 -11.90 29.49 4.51
CA THR A 166 -10.66 30.22 4.21
C THR A 166 -10.61 31.56 4.96
N ASP A 167 -11.72 32.30 5.01
CA ASP A 167 -11.78 33.56 5.75
C ASP A 167 -11.66 33.39 7.26
N VAL A 168 -12.29 32.36 7.84
CA VAL A 168 -12.16 32.06 9.27
C VAL A 168 -10.72 31.67 9.61
N LEU A 169 -10.13 30.74 8.87
CA LEU A 169 -8.75 30.29 9.08
C LEU A 169 -7.74 31.43 8.94
N ARG A 170 -7.98 32.36 8.00
CA ARG A 170 -7.17 33.57 7.82
C ARG A 170 -7.23 34.49 9.04
N ARG A 171 -8.41 34.70 9.62
CA ARG A 171 -8.59 35.51 10.84
C ARG A 171 -7.87 34.87 12.02
N ILE A 172 -7.99 33.55 12.17
CA ILE A 172 -7.28 32.80 13.22
C ILE A 172 -5.77 32.91 13.02
N ASP A 173 -5.25 32.78 11.79
CA ASP A 173 -3.81 32.89 11.49
C ASP A 173 -3.27 34.29 11.85
N HIS A 174 -4.05 35.34 11.61
CA HIS A 174 -3.70 36.70 11.96
C HIS A 174 -3.67 36.93 13.47
N VAL A 175 -4.66 36.42 14.21
CA VAL A 175 -4.72 36.55 15.68
C VAL A 175 -3.67 35.67 16.36
N ASN A 176 -3.28 34.55 15.74
CA ASN A 176 -2.33 33.59 16.30
C ASN A 176 -0.95 34.18 16.57
N ILE A 177 -0.48 35.13 15.75
CA ILE A 177 0.78 35.81 16.02
C ILE A 177 0.71 36.53 17.37
N PHE A 178 -0.39 37.22 17.66
CA PHE A 178 -0.57 37.92 18.94
C PHE A 178 -0.70 36.94 20.10
N LEU A 179 -1.37 35.81 19.90
CA LEU A 179 -1.46 34.74 20.89
C LEU A 179 -0.08 34.15 21.23
N LEU A 180 0.77 33.90 20.21
CA LEU A 180 2.13 33.42 20.45
C LEU A 180 2.98 34.46 21.18
N ILE A 181 2.90 35.74 20.79
CA ILE A 181 3.60 36.83 21.49
C ILE A 181 3.18 36.86 22.95
N ALA A 182 1.88 36.86 23.25
CA ALA A 182 1.39 36.81 24.62
C ALA A 182 1.93 35.58 25.38
N GLY A 183 1.99 34.42 24.72
CA GLY A 183 2.58 33.19 25.27
C GLY A 183 4.08 33.27 25.54
N THR A 184 4.82 34.19 24.92
CA THR A 184 6.25 34.42 25.23
C THR A 184 6.48 35.31 26.46
N TYR A 185 5.43 35.98 26.95
CA TYR A 185 5.48 36.86 28.13
C TYR A 185 4.86 36.24 29.39
N THR A 186 4.50 34.95 29.36
CA THR A 186 4.02 34.18 30.53
C THR A 186 5.18 33.64 31.35
#